data_AF-A0A7W0HCT5-F1
#
_entry.id   AF-A0A7W0HCT5-F1
#
_cell.length_a   1.000
_cell.length_b   1.000
_cell.length_c   1.000
_cell.angle_alpha   90.00
_cell.angle_beta   90.00
_cell.angle_gamma   90.00
#
_symmetry.space_group_name_H-M   'P 1'
#
loop_
_entity.id
_entity.type
_entity.pdbx_description
1 polymer ?
#
loop_
_entity_poly.entity_id
_entity_poly.type
_entity_poly.pdbx_seq_one_letter_code
_entity_poly.pdbx_strand_id
1 'polypeptide(L)'
;MPAELAKAELAALGNSLAPSLSRFADPELHQLLDQVPELVDLDPSMAWCLPRLLPEEIETLRVAIDDVDLEAVKEALPAAVSALDDPIGRARLAHAVLGLRDTRRIGPDLAAAGVVDLASGSPQLVTASIVEAVRVDVGATARTTGLLLSR
;
A
#
# COMPACT_ATOMS: atom_id res chain seq x y z
N MET A 1 13.92 -8.73 -9.49
CA MET A 1 14.81 -8.06 -8.53
C MET A 1 15.05 -9.00 -7.35
N PRO A 2 16.30 -9.24 -6.91
CA PRO A 2 16.58 -10.02 -5.69
C PRO A 2 16.13 -9.29 -4.41
N ALA A 3 15.75 -10.01 -3.36
CA ALA A 3 15.24 -9.43 -2.11
C ALA A 3 16.26 -8.52 -1.39
N GLU A 4 17.53 -8.90 -1.35
CA GLU A 4 18.58 -8.08 -0.72
C GLU A 4 18.83 -6.77 -1.49
N LEU A 5 18.68 -6.79 -2.81
CA LEU A 5 18.75 -5.58 -3.62
C LEU A 5 17.56 -4.65 -3.31
N ALA A 6 16.36 -5.21 -3.19
CA ALA A 6 15.15 -4.45 -2.85
C ALA A 6 15.26 -3.80 -1.45
N LYS A 7 15.80 -4.52 -0.46
CA LYS A 7 16.08 -3.97 0.88
C LYS A 7 17.10 -2.83 0.82
N ALA A 8 18.20 -3.02 0.09
CA ALA A 8 19.23 -1.99 -0.04
C ALA A 8 18.69 -0.73 -0.75
N GLU A 9 17.85 -0.91 -1.76
CA GLU A 9 17.18 0.19 -2.46
C GLU A 9 16.20 0.93 -1.55
N LEU A 10 15.32 0.23 -0.82
CA LEU A 10 14.43 0.84 0.15
C LEU A 10 15.19 1.64 1.21
N ALA A 11 16.28 1.07 1.75
CA ALA A 11 17.12 1.76 2.72
C ALA A 11 17.76 3.03 2.10
N ALA A 12 18.26 2.96 0.87
CA ALA A 12 18.84 4.11 0.18
C ALA A 12 17.80 5.21 -0.06
N LEU A 13 16.61 4.84 -0.54
CA LEU A 13 15.50 5.77 -0.77
C LEU A 13 15.05 6.43 0.55
N GLY A 14 14.80 5.62 1.59
CA GLY A 14 14.42 6.10 2.91
C GLY A 14 15.44 7.07 3.50
N ASN A 15 16.73 6.73 3.45
CA ASN A 15 17.81 7.60 3.93
C ASN A 15 17.92 8.91 3.13
N SER A 16 17.61 8.88 1.83
CA SER A 16 17.64 10.08 1.00
C SER A 16 16.46 11.03 1.26
N LEU A 17 15.30 10.51 1.65
CA LEU A 17 14.06 11.27 1.82
C LEU A 17 13.77 11.63 3.27
N ALA A 18 14.23 10.85 4.25
CA ALA A 18 14.01 11.12 5.67
C ALA A 18 14.43 12.54 6.11
N PRO A 19 15.55 13.14 5.64
CA PRO A 19 15.89 14.50 6.01
C PRO A 19 14.84 15.54 5.62
N SER A 20 14.08 15.33 4.55
CA SER A 20 13.00 16.25 4.13
C SER A 20 11.85 16.31 5.13
N LEU A 21 11.67 15.25 5.92
CA LEU A 21 10.62 15.17 6.94
C LEU A 21 11.04 15.80 8.27
N SER A 22 12.34 16.03 8.51
CA SER A 22 12.86 16.60 9.75
C SER A 22 12.43 18.06 10.00
N ARG A 23 11.86 18.72 8.98
CA ARG A 23 11.31 20.07 9.08
C ARG A 23 9.94 20.15 9.76
N PHE A 24 9.23 19.02 9.85
CA PHE A 24 7.91 18.95 10.44
C PHE A 24 8.01 18.76 11.94
N ALA A 25 7.11 19.41 12.68
CA ALA A 25 6.91 19.05 14.08
C ALA A 25 6.21 17.68 14.19
N ASP A 26 6.40 16.96 15.29
CA ASP A 26 5.77 15.65 15.54
C ASP A 26 4.28 15.58 15.19
N PRO A 27 3.39 16.53 15.60
CA PRO A 27 1.97 16.45 15.23
C PRO A 27 1.72 16.62 13.72
N GLU A 28 2.52 17.44 13.04
CA GLU A 28 2.40 17.65 11.58
C GLU A 28 2.89 16.42 10.83
N LEU A 29 3.98 15.80 11.32
CA LEU A 29 4.48 14.55 10.77
C LEU A 29 3.47 13.42 10.94
N HIS A 30 2.77 13.36 12.08
CA HIS A 30 1.72 12.38 12.31
C HIS A 30 0.55 12.57 11.33
N GLN A 31 0.07 13.80 11.14
CA GLN A 31 -0.97 14.11 10.15
C GLN A 31 -0.56 13.77 8.72
N LEU A 32 0.73 13.90 8.39
CA LEU A 32 1.25 13.54 7.08
C LEU A 32 1.29 12.00 6.90
N LEU A 33 1.65 11.26 7.96
CA LEU A 33 1.66 9.80 7.95
C LEU A 33 0.23 9.22 7.91
N ASP A 34 -0.73 9.86 8.55
CA ASP A 34 -2.15 9.44 8.49
C ASP A 34 -2.73 9.48 7.07
N GLN A 35 -2.16 10.29 6.18
CA GLN A 35 -2.55 10.37 4.76
C GLN A 35 -1.89 9.29 3.89
N VAL A 36 -0.86 8.60 4.38
CA VAL A 36 -0.11 7.61 3.58
C VAL A 36 -1.01 6.44 3.11
N PRO A 37 -1.87 5.84 3.95
CA PRO A 37 -2.80 4.80 3.50
C PRO A 37 -3.72 5.23 2.34
N GLU A 38 -4.11 6.51 2.28
CA GLU A 38 -5.01 7.06 1.27
C GLU A 38 -4.38 7.10 -0.14
N LEU A 39 -3.06 6.94 -0.23
CA LEU A 39 -2.36 6.89 -1.52
C LEU A 39 -2.86 5.76 -2.42
N VAL A 40 -3.37 4.66 -1.84
CA VAL A 40 -3.82 3.48 -2.59
C VAL A 40 -5.03 3.77 -3.48
N ASP A 41 -5.85 4.74 -3.09
CA ASP A 41 -7.04 5.13 -3.86
C ASP A 41 -6.68 5.97 -5.10
N LEU A 42 -5.48 6.55 -5.13
CA LEU A 42 -5.07 7.46 -6.19
C LEU A 42 -4.78 6.70 -7.48
N ASP A 43 -4.10 5.55 -7.44
CA ASP A 43 -3.65 4.89 -8.66
C ASP A 43 -3.66 3.36 -8.56
N PRO A 44 -4.12 2.63 -9.60
CA PRO A 44 -4.07 1.18 -9.60
C PRO A 44 -2.68 0.58 -9.36
N SER A 45 -1.60 1.31 -9.69
CA SER A 45 -0.23 0.86 -9.41
C SER A 45 0.11 0.77 -7.92
N MET A 46 -0.73 1.35 -7.05
CA MET A 46 -0.60 1.26 -5.60
C MET A 46 -1.24 0.00 -5.00
N ALA A 47 -2.00 -0.78 -5.78
CA ALA A 47 -2.54 -2.06 -5.33
C ALA A 47 -1.43 -3.12 -5.25
N TRP A 48 -1.42 -3.90 -4.17
CA TRP A 48 -0.46 -4.99 -4.00
C TRP A 48 -0.61 -6.02 -5.12
N CYS A 49 0.51 -6.60 -5.56
CA CYS A 49 0.45 -7.68 -6.54
C CYS A 49 0.14 -8.99 -5.84
N LEU A 50 -1.11 -9.43 -5.93
CA LEU A 50 -1.53 -10.72 -5.39
C LEU A 50 -0.86 -11.89 -6.16
N PRO A 51 -0.45 -12.95 -5.46
CA PRO A 51 0.06 -14.15 -6.10
C PRO A 51 -1.06 -14.85 -6.88
N ARG A 52 -0.69 -15.62 -7.91
CA ARG A 52 -1.67 -16.38 -8.73
C ARG A 52 -2.36 -17.50 -7.93
N LEU A 53 -1.66 -18.06 -6.95
CA LEU A 53 -2.20 -19.01 -5.99
C LEU A 53 -2.27 -18.27 -4.66
N LEU A 54 -3.49 -18.04 -4.19
CA LEU A 54 -3.72 -17.31 -2.96
C LEU A 54 -3.44 -18.22 -1.75
N PRO A 55 -2.59 -17.78 -0.81
CA PRO A 55 -2.50 -18.41 0.50
C PRO A 55 -3.85 -18.40 1.22
N GLU A 56 -4.05 -19.34 2.15
CA GLU A 56 -5.28 -19.47 2.94
C GLU A 56 -5.61 -18.18 3.72
N GLU A 57 -4.58 -17.47 4.18
CA GLU A 57 -4.69 -16.19 4.87
C GLU A 57 -5.32 -15.12 3.98
N ILE A 58 -5.00 -15.14 2.68
CA ILE A 58 -5.55 -14.18 1.71
C ILE A 58 -6.96 -14.57 1.30
N GLU A 59 -7.24 -15.87 1.14
CA GLU A 59 -8.59 -16.37 0.92
C GLU A 59 -9.53 -15.99 2.07
N THR A 60 -9.07 -16.10 3.32
CA THR A 60 -9.85 -15.71 4.50
C THR A 60 -10.15 -14.22 4.50
N LEU A 61 -9.14 -13.38 4.23
CA LEU A 61 -9.33 -11.94 4.10
C LEU A 61 -10.28 -11.60 2.94
N ARG A 62 -10.20 -12.36 1.84
CA ARG A 62 -11.04 -12.18 0.65
C ARG A 62 -12.51 -12.40 0.97
N VAL A 63 -12.85 -13.50 1.64
CA VAL A 63 -14.22 -13.80 2.08
C VAL A 63 -14.74 -12.70 3.01
N ALA A 64 -13.94 -12.28 4.00
CA ALA A 64 -14.34 -11.21 4.92
C ALA A 64 -14.63 -9.87 4.21
N ILE A 65 -13.84 -9.52 3.19
CA ILE A 65 -14.05 -8.31 2.37
C ILE A 65 -15.30 -8.45 1.50
N ASP A 66 -15.52 -9.61 0.88
CA ASP A 66 -16.70 -9.88 0.03
C ASP A 66 -18.01 -9.82 0.84
N ASP A 67 -17.99 -10.39 2.05
CA ASP A 67 -19.13 -10.37 2.98
C ASP A 67 -19.33 -9.02 3.69
N VAL A 68 -18.42 -8.06 3.47
CA VAL A 68 -18.41 -6.74 4.14
C VAL A 68 -18.38 -6.85 5.67
N ASP A 69 -17.74 -7.90 6.19
CA ASP A 69 -17.60 -8.15 7.62
C ASP A 69 -16.33 -7.48 8.16
N LEU A 70 -16.51 -6.28 8.73
CA LEU A 70 -15.39 -5.49 9.25
C LEU A 70 -14.66 -6.14 10.43
N GLU A 71 -15.33 -6.96 11.24
CA GLU A 71 -14.65 -7.64 12.35
C GLU A 71 -13.84 -8.82 11.82
N ALA A 72 -14.41 -9.61 10.89
CA ALA A 72 -13.66 -10.67 10.22
C ALA A 72 -12.45 -10.12 9.43
N VAL A 73 -12.58 -8.94 8.80
CA VAL A 73 -11.45 -8.26 8.15
C VAL A 73 -10.36 -7.93 9.16
N LYS A 74 -10.70 -7.35 10.31
CA LYS A 74 -9.72 -7.02 11.37
C LYS A 74 -9.00 -8.26 11.89
N GLU A 75 -9.69 -9.39 12.00
CA GLU A 75 -9.11 -10.66 12.45
C GLU A 75 -8.19 -11.31 11.41
N ALA A 76 -8.58 -11.29 10.13
CA ALA A 76 -7.83 -11.94 9.05
C ALA A 76 -6.61 -11.13 8.58
N LEU A 77 -6.69 -9.79 8.65
CA LEU A 77 -5.72 -8.88 8.05
C LEU A 77 -4.26 -9.07 8.53
N PRO A 78 -3.96 -9.26 9.84
CA PRO A 78 -2.58 -9.44 10.28
C PRO A 78 -1.89 -10.66 9.65
N ALA A 79 -2.61 -11.78 9.52
CA ALA A 79 -2.08 -12.99 8.91
C ALA A 79 -1.84 -12.81 7.40
N ALA A 80 -2.79 -12.16 6.71
CA ALA A 80 -2.67 -11.81 5.30
C ALA A 80 -1.48 -10.89 5.01
N VAL A 81 -1.29 -9.85 5.82
CA VAL A 81 -0.15 -8.92 5.70
C VAL A 81 1.16 -9.67 5.93
N SER A 82 1.25 -10.51 6.97
CA SER A 82 2.45 -11.30 7.26
C SER A 82 2.82 -12.27 6.12
N ALA A 83 1.82 -12.83 5.43
CA ALA A 83 2.04 -13.76 4.32
C ALA A 83 2.55 -13.08 3.03
N LEU A 84 2.24 -11.80 2.84
CA LEU A 84 2.55 -11.06 1.60
C LEU A 84 3.65 -10.02 1.75
N ASP A 85 3.85 -9.45 2.94
CA ASP A 85 4.79 -8.35 3.14
C ASP A 85 6.23 -8.80 2.89
N ASP A 86 6.74 -8.41 1.72
CA ASP A 86 8.07 -8.74 1.28
C ASP A 86 8.83 -7.49 0.77
N PRO A 87 10.18 -7.50 0.82
CA PRO A 87 10.98 -6.35 0.39
C PRO A 87 10.79 -5.95 -1.07
N ILE A 88 10.52 -6.91 -1.97
CA ILE A 88 10.29 -6.64 -3.40
C ILE A 88 8.95 -5.92 -3.55
N GLY A 89 7.90 -6.39 -2.88
CA GLY A 89 6.60 -5.71 -2.85
C GLY A 89 6.69 -4.29 -2.31
N ARG A 90 7.36 -4.10 -1.16
CA ARG A 90 7.63 -2.76 -0.59
C ARG A 90 8.39 -1.85 -1.55
N ALA A 91 9.44 -2.33 -2.22
CA ALA A 91 10.20 -1.54 -3.19
C ALA A 91 9.34 -1.13 -4.40
N ARG A 92 8.47 -2.03 -4.88
CA ARG A 92 7.53 -1.70 -5.97
C ARG A 92 6.56 -0.61 -5.57
N LEU A 93 6.03 -0.63 -4.34
CA LEU A 93 5.19 0.45 -3.83
C LEU A 93 5.96 1.76 -3.72
N ALA A 94 7.23 1.73 -3.28
CA ALA A 94 8.05 2.93 -3.21
C ALA A 94 8.21 3.59 -4.59
N HIS A 95 8.40 2.79 -5.64
CA HIS A 95 8.39 3.30 -7.02
C HIS A 95 7.04 3.85 -7.46
N ALA A 96 5.93 3.22 -7.08
CA ALA A 96 4.59 3.73 -7.39
C ALA A 96 4.35 5.09 -6.72
N VAL A 97 4.73 5.26 -5.45
CA VAL A 97 4.68 6.54 -4.71
C VAL A 97 5.53 7.61 -5.41
N LEU A 98 6.75 7.27 -5.83
CA LEU A 98 7.60 8.20 -6.57
C LEU A 98 7.00 8.55 -7.94
N GLY A 99 6.37 7.59 -8.62
CA GLY A 99 5.64 7.84 -9.87
C GLY A 99 4.47 8.81 -9.69
N LEU A 100 3.70 8.70 -8.60
CA LEU A 100 2.65 9.66 -8.23
C LEU A 100 3.22 11.06 -8.02
N ARG A 101 4.38 11.18 -7.37
CA ARG A 101 5.08 12.46 -7.16
C ARG A 101 5.55 13.06 -8.49
N ASP A 102 6.19 12.25 -9.32
CA ASP A 102 6.79 12.69 -10.58
C ASP A 102 5.71 13.15 -11.59
N THR A 103 4.51 12.56 -11.50
CA THR A 103 3.31 13.00 -12.22
C THR A 103 2.52 14.12 -11.53
N ARG A 104 3.04 14.66 -10.41
CA ARG A 104 2.46 15.73 -9.58
C ARG A 104 1.06 15.42 -9.02
N ARG A 105 0.73 14.14 -8.87
CA ARG A 105 -0.52 13.70 -8.25
C ARG A 105 -0.48 13.82 -6.73
N ILE A 106 0.73 13.78 -6.16
CA ILE A 106 0.99 14.03 -4.73
C ILE A 106 2.15 15.01 -4.57
N GLY A 107 2.20 15.69 -3.42
CA GLY A 107 3.30 16.57 -3.05
C GLY A 107 4.58 15.81 -2.66
N PRO A 108 5.74 16.48 -2.66
CA PRO A 108 7.02 15.86 -2.31
C PRO A 108 7.06 15.33 -0.87
N ASP A 109 6.33 15.96 0.06
CA ASP A 109 6.31 15.57 1.47
C ASP A 109 5.54 14.27 1.69
N LEU A 110 4.36 14.15 1.09
CA LEU A 110 3.56 12.93 1.18
C LEU A 110 4.27 11.76 0.47
N ALA A 111 4.97 12.04 -0.62
CA ALA A 111 5.83 11.05 -1.27
C ALA A 111 6.98 10.59 -0.37
N ALA A 112 7.65 11.53 0.32
CA ALA A 112 8.70 11.20 1.27
C ALA A 112 8.16 10.39 2.46
N ALA A 113 7.01 10.76 3.02
CA ALA A 113 6.34 10.03 4.09
C ALA A 113 6.00 8.59 3.66
N GLY A 114 5.40 8.40 2.48
CA GLY A 114 5.08 7.06 1.98
C GLY A 114 6.30 6.18 1.74
N VAL A 115 7.41 6.75 1.23
CA VAL A 115 8.66 5.98 1.04
C VAL A 115 9.33 5.66 2.38
N VAL A 116 9.31 6.59 3.35
CA VAL A 116 9.86 6.37 4.69
C VAL A 116 9.04 5.34 5.46
N ASP A 117 7.71 5.35 5.35
CA ASP A 117 6.83 4.31 5.89
C ASP A 117 7.29 2.92 5.42
N LEU A 118 7.43 2.74 4.10
CA LEU A 118 7.87 1.48 3.50
C LEU A 118 9.29 1.07 3.93
N ALA A 119 10.22 2.02 4.01
CA ALA A 119 11.62 1.76 4.39
C ALA A 119 11.81 1.48 5.90
N SER A 120 10.93 2.00 6.75
CA SER A 120 11.01 1.85 8.22
C SER A 120 10.55 0.49 8.75
N GLY A 121 9.90 -0.31 7.90
CA GLY A 121 9.24 -1.55 8.33
C GLY A 121 7.80 -1.36 8.80
N SER A 122 7.29 -0.12 8.87
CA SER A 122 5.88 0.14 9.14
C SER A 122 4.96 -0.58 8.15
N PRO A 123 3.83 -1.16 8.60
CA PRO A 123 2.93 -1.90 7.73
C PRO A 123 1.81 -1.01 7.15
N GLN A 124 1.75 0.30 7.42
CA GLN A 124 0.58 1.12 7.09
C GLN A 124 0.25 1.11 5.58
N LEU A 125 1.20 1.51 4.74
CA LEU A 125 0.98 1.54 3.29
C LEU A 125 0.84 0.13 2.70
N VAL A 126 1.59 -0.84 3.22
CA VAL A 126 1.52 -2.25 2.80
C VAL A 126 0.13 -2.82 3.07
N THR A 127 -0.40 -2.60 4.27
CA THR A 127 -1.72 -3.06 4.69
C THR A 127 -2.80 -2.46 3.80
N ALA A 128 -2.78 -1.14 3.60
CA ALA A 128 -3.74 -0.47 2.72
C ALA A 128 -3.67 -1.00 1.28
N SER A 129 -2.46 -1.24 0.78
CA SER A 129 -2.20 -1.75 -0.57
C SER A 129 -2.72 -3.18 -0.77
N ILE A 130 -2.56 -4.04 0.24
CA ILE A 130 -3.08 -5.42 0.22
C ILE A 130 -4.61 -5.41 0.28
N VAL A 131 -5.20 -4.62 1.17
CA VAL A 131 -6.67 -4.50 1.26
C VAL A 131 -7.24 -4.03 -0.07
N GLU A 132 -6.68 -2.99 -0.69
CA GLU A 132 -7.14 -2.50 -1.99
C GLU A 132 -6.99 -3.57 -3.08
N ALA A 133 -5.89 -4.32 -3.10
CA ALA A 133 -5.71 -5.41 -4.06
C ALA A 133 -6.78 -6.50 -3.92
N VAL A 134 -7.12 -6.89 -2.69
CA VAL A 134 -8.18 -7.88 -2.45
C VAL A 134 -9.56 -7.31 -2.80
N ARG A 135 -9.84 -6.04 -2.50
CA ARG A 135 -11.08 -5.36 -2.94
C ARG A 135 -11.23 -5.34 -4.46
N VAL A 136 -10.13 -5.11 -5.18
CA VAL A 136 -10.10 -5.22 -6.64
C VAL A 136 -10.36 -6.65 -7.09
N ASP A 137 -9.75 -7.66 -6.45
CA ASP A 137 -9.90 -9.09 -6.79
C ASP A 137 -11.34 -9.58 -6.65
N VAL A 138 -12.04 -9.23 -5.57
CA VAL A 138 -13.46 -9.62 -5.36
C VAL A 138 -14.45 -8.77 -6.17
N GLY A 139 -13.97 -7.77 -6.91
CA GLY A 139 -14.85 -6.83 -7.60
C GLY A 139 -15.60 -5.89 -6.64
N ALA A 140 -15.21 -5.81 -5.37
CA ALA A 140 -15.75 -4.90 -4.35
C ALA A 140 -15.21 -3.47 -4.49
N THR A 141 -14.55 -3.15 -5.60
CA THR A 141 -14.27 -1.76 -5.92
C THR A 141 -15.57 -1.05 -6.24
N ALA A 142 -16.03 -0.22 -5.31
CA ALA A 142 -16.95 0.86 -5.60
C ALA A 142 -16.27 1.91 -6.49
N ARG A 143 -15.80 1.52 -7.69
CA ARG A 143 -15.41 2.44 -8.74
C ARG A 143 -16.61 2.61 -9.65
N THR A 144 -17.32 3.68 -9.36
CA THR A 144 -18.08 4.53 -10.29
C THR A 144 -18.66 3.80 -11.50
N THR A 145 -19.95 3.51 -11.38
CA THR A 145 -20.88 3.10 -12.42
C THR A 145 -20.53 3.75 -13.77
N GLY A 146 -20.08 2.91 -14.71
CA GLY A 146 -19.71 3.40 -16.03
C GLY A 146 -19.47 2.32 -17.06
N LEU A 147 -20.00 1.09 -16.89
CA LEU A 147 -20.09 0.11 -17.97
C LEU A 147 -21.15 -0.94 -17.63
N LEU A 148 -22.41 -0.62 -17.96
CA LEU A 148 -23.43 -1.61 -18.28
C LEU A 148 -23.01 -2.31 -19.57
N LEU A 149 -22.40 -3.50 -19.47
CA LEU A 149 -22.38 -4.42 -20.60
C LEU A 149 -23.73 -5.14 -20.63
N SER A 150 -24.62 -4.60 -21.46
CA SER A 150 -25.72 -5.37 -22.02
C SER A 150 -25.22 -5.99 -23.33
N ARG A 151 -25.10 -7.32 -23.36
CA ARG A 151 -25.56 -8.20 -24.45
C ARG A 151 -25.36 -9.66 -24.09
#